data_AF-A0A5M8Q783-F1
#
_entry.id   AF-A0A5M8Q783-F1
#
_cell.length_a   1.000
_cell.length_b   1.000
_cell.length_c   1.000
_cell.angle_alpha   90.00
_cell.angle_beta   90.00
_cell.angle_gamma   90.00
#
_symmetry.space_group_name_H-M   'P 1'
#
loop_
_entity.id
_entity.type
_entity.pdbx_description
1 polymer ?
#
loop_
_entity_poly.entity_id
_entity_poly.type
_entity_poly.pdbx_seq_one_letter_code
_entity_poly.pdbx_strand_id
1 'polypeptide(L)'
;MKKRLCLFLLPLAFFSCNPENEKPADLIPETKMARLMIDIHLAEAVIGRTIPNYDTSRVAYKQAHSLLLKRHAVSDSAFKHSYDYYLAHPEQFDKIYEVVLDSLSAREAKLTAQQAAPTVDSTTTVSDTSNVAKDTTKAVLTKFKRVSGPDSL
;
A
#
# COMPACT_ATOMS: atom_id res chain seq x y z
N MET A 1 26.41 -12.70 -52.70
CA MET A 1 27.22 -12.08 -51.62
C MET A 1 26.30 -11.78 -50.43
N LYS A 2 26.00 -12.78 -49.58
CA LYS A 2 25.04 -12.64 -48.44
C LYS A 2 25.45 -13.40 -47.17
N LYS A 3 26.56 -14.16 -47.24
CA LYS A 3 26.98 -15.11 -46.19
C LYS A 3 28.04 -14.55 -45.23
N ARG A 4 28.50 -13.31 -45.44
CA ARG A 4 29.52 -12.64 -44.60
C ARG A 4 28.92 -11.73 -43.54
N LEU A 5 27.61 -11.44 -43.60
CA LEU A 5 26.94 -10.56 -42.64
C LEU A 5 26.67 -11.27 -41.29
N CYS A 6 26.50 -12.60 -41.29
CA CYS A 6 26.34 -13.37 -40.04
C CYS A 6 27.63 -13.48 -39.22
N LEU A 7 28.81 -13.32 -39.84
CA LEU A 7 30.09 -13.46 -39.12
C LEU A 7 30.43 -12.23 -38.27
N PHE A 8 29.75 -11.10 -38.48
CA PHE A 8 29.98 -9.85 -37.74
C PHE A 8 29.03 -9.68 -36.53
N LEU A 9 27.96 -10.49 -36.44
CA LEU A 9 27.03 -10.49 -35.30
C LEU A 9 27.37 -11.51 -34.20
N LEU A 10 28.33 -12.40 -34.46
CA LEU A 10 28.74 -13.45 -33.52
C LEU A 10 29.52 -12.97 -32.26
N PRO A 11 30.30 -11.86 -32.27
CA PRO A 11 31.08 -11.49 -31.08
C PRO A 11 30.27 -10.76 -29.99
N LEU A 12 28.99 -10.43 -30.20
CA LEU A 12 28.16 -9.77 -29.17
C LEU A 12 27.51 -10.73 -28.16
N ALA A 13 27.59 -12.05 -28.37
CA ALA A 13 26.89 -13.03 -27.54
C ALA A 13 27.61 -13.39 -26.22
N PHE A 14 28.83 -12.93 -25.99
CA PHE A 14 29.67 -13.38 -24.86
C PHE A 14 29.75 -12.40 -23.67
N PHE A 15 29.00 -11.30 -23.67
CA PHE A 15 28.92 -10.38 -22.52
C PHE A 15 27.73 -10.69 -21.58
N SER A 16 27.34 -11.96 -21.43
CA SER A 16 26.43 -12.35 -20.34
C SER A 16 27.26 -12.65 -19.09
N CYS A 17 27.85 -11.60 -18.52
CA CYS A 17 28.30 -11.66 -17.14
C CYS A 17 27.05 -11.61 -16.28
N ASN A 18 26.68 -12.74 -15.68
CA ASN A 18 25.73 -12.77 -14.59
C ASN A 18 26.58 -12.61 -13.32
N PRO A 19 26.81 -11.37 -12.81
CA PRO A 19 27.30 -11.27 -11.45
C PRO A 19 26.24 -11.97 -10.61
N GLU A 20 26.59 -13.11 -10.05
CA GLU A 20 25.78 -13.76 -9.02
C GLU A 20 25.44 -12.65 -8.03
N ASN A 21 24.16 -12.25 -7.98
CA ASN A 21 23.76 -10.96 -7.42
C ASN A 21 24.18 -10.92 -5.95
N GLU A 22 25.30 -10.25 -5.68
CA GLU A 22 25.90 -10.23 -4.35
C GLU A 22 24.86 -9.73 -3.36
N LYS A 23 24.73 -10.48 -2.25
CA LYS A 23 23.77 -10.18 -1.21
C LYS A 23 24.07 -8.78 -0.65
N PRO A 24 23.14 -7.80 -0.74
CA PRO A 24 23.35 -6.47 -0.19
C PRO A 24 23.63 -6.54 1.31
N ALA A 25 24.55 -5.71 1.80
CA ALA A 25 24.85 -5.63 3.23
C ALA A 25 23.65 -5.14 4.07
N ASP A 26 22.77 -4.36 3.44
CA ASP A 26 21.55 -3.79 4.00
C ASP A 26 20.28 -4.58 3.61
N LEU A 27 20.43 -5.87 3.26
CA LEU A 27 19.30 -6.71 2.86
C LEU A 27 18.24 -6.79 3.96
N ILE A 28 17.03 -6.36 3.62
CA ILE A 28 15.83 -6.50 4.45
C ILE A 28 15.43 -7.97 4.47
N PRO A 29 15.30 -8.61 5.66
CA PRO A 29 14.86 -10.01 5.74
C PRO A 29 13.49 -10.23 5.11
N GLU A 30 13.27 -11.41 4.51
CA GLU A 30 12.03 -11.77 3.78
C GLU A 30 10.76 -11.47 4.57
N THR A 31 10.73 -11.85 5.86
CA THR A 31 9.56 -11.61 6.74
C THR A 31 9.29 -10.13 7.00
N LYS A 32 10.35 -9.31 7.08
CA LYS A 32 10.23 -7.85 7.23
C LYS A 32 9.80 -7.21 5.91
N MET A 33 10.33 -7.70 4.78
CA MET A 33 9.93 -7.26 3.45
C MET A 33 8.45 -7.56 3.18
N ALA A 34 7.97 -8.76 3.48
CA ALA A 34 6.56 -9.12 3.31
C ALA A 34 5.61 -8.20 4.10
N ARG A 35 5.93 -7.90 5.37
CA ARG A 35 5.14 -6.95 6.19
C ARG A 35 5.13 -5.54 5.60
N LEU A 36 6.27 -5.06 5.13
CA LEU A 36 6.40 -3.77 4.49
C LEU A 36 5.60 -3.71 3.17
N MET A 37 5.68 -4.75 2.33
CA MET A 37 4.94 -4.84 1.07
C MET A 37 3.43 -4.89 1.26
N ILE A 38 2.94 -5.62 2.28
CA ILE A 38 1.52 -5.61 2.64
C ILE A 38 1.03 -4.18 2.90
N ASP A 39 1.80 -3.40 3.67
CA ASP A 39 1.40 -2.03 4.00
C ASP A 39 1.49 -1.08 2.79
N ILE A 40 2.52 -1.25 1.95
CA ILE A 40 2.67 -0.48 0.70
C ILE A 40 1.48 -0.73 -0.22
N HIS A 41 1.12 -2.00 -0.47
CA HIS A 41 -0.01 -2.34 -1.35
C HIS A 41 -1.35 -1.87 -0.79
N LEU A 42 -1.55 -1.91 0.53
CA LEU A 42 -2.75 -1.35 1.14
C LEU A 42 -2.83 0.17 0.98
N ALA A 43 -1.72 0.88 1.20
CA ALA A 43 -1.67 2.32 1.00
C ALA A 43 -1.92 2.69 -0.47
N GLU A 44 -1.30 1.96 -1.41
CA GLU A 44 -1.52 2.12 -2.85
C GLU A 44 -2.99 1.88 -3.23
N ALA A 45 -3.61 0.82 -2.73
CA ALA A 45 -5.01 0.52 -2.99
C ALA A 45 -5.96 1.61 -2.47
N VAL A 46 -5.68 2.17 -1.28
CA VAL A 46 -6.46 3.31 -0.74
C VAL A 46 -6.28 4.55 -1.61
N ILE A 47 -5.05 4.90 -1.97
CA ILE A 47 -4.75 6.06 -2.80
C ILE A 47 -5.41 5.93 -4.18
N GLY A 48 -5.27 4.78 -4.83
CA GLY A 48 -5.87 4.52 -6.14
C GLY A 48 -7.40 4.56 -6.13
N ARG A 49 -8.03 4.23 -5.00
CA ARG A 49 -9.50 4.32 -4.84
C ARG A 49 -10.00 5.72 -4.49
N THR A 50 -9.19 6.53 -3.81
CA THR A 50 -9.63 7.82 -3.24
C THR A 50 -9.19 9.03 -4.05
N ILE A 51 -8.10 8.93 -4.81
CA ILE A 51 -7.53 10.05 -5.58
C ILE A 51 -7.59 9.70 -7.08
N PRO A 52 -8.60 10.21 -7.82
CA PRO A 52 -8.77 9.86 -9.24
C PRO A 52 -7.74 10.53 -10.16
N ASN A 53 -7.15 11.66 -9.74
CA ASN A 53 -6.13 12.35 -10.53
C ASN A 53 -4.76 11.66 -10.37
N TYR A 54 -4.15 11.30 -11.49
CA TYR A 54 -2.89 10.57 -11.54
C TYR A 54 -1.69 11.32 -10.93
N ASP A 55 -1.55 12.62 -11.22
CA ASP A 55 -0.41 13.40 -10.71
C ASP A 55 -0.51 13.56 -9.19
N THR A 56 -1.71 13.87 -8.70
CA THR A 56 -1.98 13.97 -7.26
C THR A 56 -1.78 12.64 -6.55
N SER A 57 -2.27 11.53 -7.13
CA SER A 57 -2.12 10.20 -6.52
C SER A 57 -0.66 9.76 -6.45
N ARG A 58 0.15 10.10 -7.47
CA ARG A 58 1.60 9.84 -7.48
C ARG A 58 2.35 10.59 -6.37
N VAL A 59 1.98 11.85 -6.11
CA VAL A 59 2.57 12.63 -5.00
C VAL A 59 2.15 12.03 -3.66
N ALA A 60 0.88 11.68 -3.49
CA ALA A 60 0.38 11.04 -2.28
C ALA A 60 1.07 9.69 -2.02
N TYR A 61 1.26 8.89 -3.06
CA TYR A 61 1.97 7.60 -2.96
C TYR A 61 3.41 7.81 -2.51
N LYS A 62 4.15 8.76 -3.10
CA LYS A 62 5.52 9.04 -2.69
C LYS A 62 5.64 9.40 -1.20
N GLN A 63 4.69 10.20 -0.69
CA GLN A 63 4.65 10.57 0.73
C GLN A 63 4.31 9.36 1.60
N ALA A 64 3.28 8.60 1.25
CA ALA A 64 2.88 7.40 1.98
C ALA A 64 4.02 6.36 2.02
N HIS A 65 4.66 6.10 0.89
CA HIS A 65 5.80 5.18 0.78
C HIS A 65 6.95 5.59 1.71
N SER A 66 7.36 6.87 1.71
CA SER A 66 8.41 7.35 2.61
C SER A 66 8.04 7.19 4.10
N LEU A 67 6.77 7.45 4.46
CA LEU A 67 6.29 7.25 5.83
C LEU A 67 6.29 5.77 6.24
N LEU A 68 5.91 4.87 5.33
CA LEU A 68 5.93 3.43 5.58
C LEU A 68 7.36 2.92 5.78
N LEU A 69 8.31 3.32 4.93
CA LEU A 69 9.71 2.96 5.10
C LEU A 69 10.26 3.41 6.47
N LYS A 70 9.95 4.65 6.87
CA LYS A 70 10.30 5.16 8.21
C LYS A 70 9.66 4.34 9.32
N ARG A 71 8.36 4.01 9.21
CA ARG A 71 7.64 3.20 10.20
C ARG A 71 8.25 1.81 10.38
N HIS A 72 8.76 1.23 9.31
CA HIS A 72 9.44 -0.07 9.32
C HIS A 72 10.93 0.02 9.67
N ALA A 73 11.47 1.21 9.97
CA ALA A 73 12.89 1.45 10.16
C ALA A 73 13.72 0.87 9.00
N VAL A 74 13.37 1.29 7.78
CA VAL A 74 14.01 0.94 6.52
C VAL A 74 14.38 2.22 5.80
N SER A 75 15.61 2.32 5.27
CA SER A 75 16.00 3.43 4.41
C SER A 75 15.53 3.19 2.97
N ASP A 76 15.36 4.27 2.20
CA ASP A 76 14.99 4.18 0.78
C ASP A 76 16.00 3.33 -0.02
N SER A 77 17.30 3.44 0.29
CA SER A 77 18.35 2.64 -0.36
C SER A 77 18.24 1.16 -0.02
N ALA A 78 18.06 0.81 1.26
CA ALA A 78 17.95 -0.57 1.70
C ALA A 78 16.73 -1.26 1.08
N PHE A 79 15.61 -0.53 0.98
CA PHE A 79 14.43 -1.03 0.27
C PHE A 79 14.75 -1.29 -1.19
N LYS A 80 15.36 -0.33 -1.89
CA LYS A 80 15.69 -0.48 -3.31
C LYS A 80 16.65 -1.65 -3.55
N HIS A 81 17.75 -1.74 -2.81
CA HIS A 81 18.73 -2.82 -2.96
C HIS A 81 18.10 -4.18 -2.68
N SER A 82 17.29 -4.27 -1.62
CA SER A 82 16.61 -5.53 -1.26
C SER A 82 15.58 -5.93 -2.31
N TYR A 83 14.81 -4.97 -2.81
CA TYR A 83 13.81 -5.23 -3.85
C TYR A 83 14.46 -5.71 -5.15
N ASP A 84 15.52 -5.03 -5.60
CA ASP A 84 16.30 -5.43 -6.78
C ASP A 84 16.94 -6.83 -6.57
N TYR A 85 17.45 -7.11 -5.37
CA TYR A 85 17.96 -8.45 -5.00
C TYR A 85 16.87 -9.52 -5.10
N TYR A 86 15.70 -9.30 -4.50
CA TYR A 86 14.61 -10.28 -4.54
C TYR A 86 14.06 -10.50 -5.94
N LEU A 87 13.98 -9.45 -6.78
CA LEU A 87 13.59 -9.60 -8.20
C LEU A 87 14.54 -10.53 -8.97
N ALA A 88 15.82 -10.55 -8.60
CA ALA A 88 16.81 -11.44 -9.19
C ALA A 88 16.82 -12.86 -8.57
N HIS A 89 16.07 -13.10 -7.48
CA HIS A 89 15.96 -14.38 -6.79
C HIS A 89 14.48 -14.82 -6.68
N PRO A 90 13.89 -15.33 -7.78
CA PRO A 90 12.46 -15.65 -7.84
C PRO A 90 11.98 -16.54 -6.69
N GLU A 91 12.73 -17.59 -6.32
CA GLU A 91 12.33 -18.49 -5.23
C GLU A 91 12.17 -17.80 -3.87
N GLN A 92 12.96 -16.75 -3.59
CA GLN A 92 12.82 -15.97 -2.35
C GLN A 92 11.67 -14.97 -2.47
N PHE A 93 11.50 -14.37 -3.64
CA PHE A 93 10.44 -13.39 -3.87
C PHE A 93 9.05 -14.03 -3.89
N ASP A 94 8.93 -15.25 -4.42
CA ASP A 94 7.72 -16.05 -4.38
C ASP A 94 7.27 -16.28 -2.93
N LYS A 95 8.18 -16.67 -2.03
CA LYS A 95 7.87 -16.83 -0.59
C LYS A 95 7.40 -15.53 0.06
N ILE A 96 8.00 -14.40 -0.31
CA ILE A 96 7.56 -13.09 0.17
C ILE A 96 6.12 -12.84 -0.30
N TYR A 97 5.83 -13.09 -1.58
CA TYR A 97 4.51 -12.87 -2.15
C TYR A 97 3.45 -13.85 -1.65
N GLU A 98 3.78 -15.11 -1.38
CA GLU A 98 2.90 -16.07 -0.71
C GLU A 98 2.38 -15.48 0.61
N VAL A 99 3.28 -14.98 1.45
CA VAL A 99 2.89 -14.35 2.74
C VAL A 99 2.06 -13.09 2.53
N VAL A 100 2.39 -12.27 1.53
CA VAL A 100 1.63 -11.05 1.20
C VAL A 100 0.19 -11.41 0.80
N LEU A 101 0.04 -12.34 -0.15
CA LEU A 101 -1.26 -12.77 -0.66
C LEU A 101 -2.08 -13.45 0.44
N ASP A 102 -1.51 -14.39 1.17
CA ASP A 102 -2.18 -15.08 2.27
C ASP A 102 -2.67 -14.10 3.34
N SER A 103 -1.83 -13.15 3.74
CA SER A 103 -2.23 -12.13 4.73
C SER A 103 -3.34 -11.23 4.19
N LEU A 104 -3.31 -10.84 2.93
CA LEU A 104 -4.34 -9.97 2.35
C LEU A 104 -5.68 -10.72 2.20
N SER A 105 -5.65 -11.95 1.68
CA SER A 105 -6.83 -12.80 1.56
C SER A 105 -7.46 -13.13 2.92
N ALA A 106 -6.65 -13.42 3.94
CA ALA A 106 -7.15 -13.66 5.29
C ALA A 106 -7.84 -12.41 5.88
N ARG A 107 -7.30 -11.21 5.63
CA ARG A 107 -7.92 -9.95 6.05
C ARG A 107 -9.23 -9.69 5.32
N GLU A 108 -9.27 -9.93 4.01
CA GLU A 108 -10.48 -9.79 3.20
C GLU A 108 -11.58 -10.74 3.69
N ALA A 109 -11.28 -12.04 3.82
CA ALA A 109 -12.23 -13.04 4.31
C ALA A 109 -12.81 -12.67 5.69
N LYS A 110 -11.97 -12.14 6.59
CA LYS A 110 -12.41 -11.65 7.91
C LYS A 110 -13.38 -10.48 7.80
N LEU A 111 -13.11 -9.52 6.92
CA LEU A 111 -13.99 -8.37 6.70
C LEU A 111 -15.33 -8.79 6.08
N THR A 112 -15.31 -9.71 5.10
CA THR A 112 -16.53 -10.25 4.48
C THR A 112 -17.38 -11.04 5.49
N ALA A 113 -16.76 -11.89 6.32
CA ALA A 113 -17.46 -12.64 7.36
C ALA A 113 -18.12 -11.72 8.40
N GLN A 114 -17.47 -10.60 8.76
CA GLN A 114 -18.04 -9.60 9.66
C GLN A 114 -19.24 -8.87 9.05
N GLN A 115 -19.25 -8.65 7.73
CA GLN A 115 -20.39 -8.06 7.03
C GLN A 115 -21.57 -9.04 6.85
N ALA A 116 -21.32 -10.34 6.91
CA ALA A 116 -22.33 -11.40 6.79
C ALA A 116 -22.97 -11.83 8.11
N ALA A 117 -22.45 -11.41 9.26
CA ALA A 117 -23.07 -11.65 10.57
C ALA A 117 -24.25 -10.66 10.78
N PRO A 118 -25.44 -11.12 11.19
CA PRO A 118 -26.67 -10.35 11.07
C PRO A 118 -26.72 -9.15 12.02
N THR A 119 -27.22 -8.05 11.47
CA THR A 119 -27.68 -6.85 12.19
C THR A 119 -28.69 -7.23 13.26
N VAL A 120 -28.27 -7.25 14.52
CA VAL A 120 -29.17 -7.21 15.68
C VAL A 120 -29.60 -5.76 15.87
N ASP A 121 -30.77 -5.47 15.28
CA ASP A 121 -31.84 -4.61 15.78
C ASP A 121 -31.57 -3.09 16.03
N SER A 122 -31.92 -2.27 15.03
CA SER A 122 -32.30 -0.85 15.21
C SER A 122 -33.55 -0.50 14.39
N THR A 123 -34.41 -1.47 14.07
CA THR A 123 -35.64 -1.21 13.30
C THR A 123 -36.78 -2.09 13.78
N THR A 124 -37.40 -1.76 14.92
CA THR A 124 -38.80 -2.04 15.35
C THR A 124 -38.90 -1.46 16.77
N THR A 125 -39.42 -0.26 17.04
CA THR A 125 -40.82 0.24 17.05
C THR A 125 -40.70 1.77 17.16
N VAL A 126 -41.40 2.64 16.45
CA VAL A 126 -42.81 3.00 16.64
C VAL A 126 -43.29 3.67 15.34
N SER A 127 -44.11 2.95 14.58
CA SER A 127 -45.17 3.58 13.79
C SER A 127 -46.25 4.00 14.79
N ASP A 128 -46.30 5.28 15.14
CA ASP A 128 -47.55 6.01 15.35
C ASP A 128 -47.33 7.47 15.75
N THR A 129 -48.16 8.32 15.11
CA THR A 129 -48.50 9.72 15.39
C THR A 129 -47.62 10.87 14.86
N SER A 130 -48.21 11.52 13.84
CA SER A 130 -48.37 12.97 13.69
C SER A 130 -47.14 13.86 13.54
N ASN A 131 -46.97 14.38 12.32
CA ASN A 131 -46.94 15.81 12.02
C ASN A 131 -46.39 16.74 13.14
N VAL A 132 -45.10 17.06 13.08
CA VAL A 132 -44.62 18.42 13.39
C VAL A 132 -43.53 18.77 12.38
N ALA A 133 -43.96 19.43 11.32
CA ALA A 133 -43.08 20.30 10.56
C ALA A 133 -42.51 21.40 11.45
N LYS A 134 -41.27 21.79 11.16
CA LYS A 134 -40.51 22.97 11.60
C LYS A 134 -39.58 22.73 12.80
N ASP A 135 -38.36 23.25 12.64
CA ASP A 135 -37.40 23.65 13.68
C ASP A 135 -36.15 22.77 13.89
N THR A 136 -35.22 22.76 12.94
CA THR A 136 -33.81 22.40 13.26
C THR A 136 -32.74 23.14 12.44
N THR A 137 -33.07 24.28 11.84
CA THR A 137 -32.11 25.14 11.12
C THR A 137 -31.33 26.10 12.02
N LYS A 138 -31.34 25.94 13.36
CA LYS A 138 -30.65 26.84 14.31
C LYS A 138 -29.51 26.23 15.13
N ALA A 139 -29.12 24.98 14.90
CA ALA A 139 -28.08 24.31 15.72
C ALA A 139 -26.68 24.19 15.07
N VAL A 140 -26.45 24.76 13.88
CA VAL A 140 -25.17 24.66 13.15
C VAL A 140 -24.29 25.92 13.27
N LEU A 141 -24.75 26.98 13.94
CA LEU A 141 -24.11 28.30 13.91
C LEU A 141 -23.55 28.83 15.26
N THR A 142 -23.32 27.95 16.24
CA THR A 142 -22.82 28.36 17.57
C THR A 142 -21.59 27.61 18.09
N LYS A 143 -20.92 26.79 17.27
CA LYS A 143 -19.65 26.13 17.69
C LYS A 143 -18.43 26.49 16.82
N PHE A 144 -18.43 27.71 16.27
CA PHE A 144 -17.30 28.26 15.52
C PHE A 144 -16.88 29.63 16.09
N LYS A 145 -16.49 29.70 17.38
CA LYS A 145 -15.64 30.79 17.87
C LYS A 145 -15.04 30.50 19.26
N ARG A 146 -13.72 30.72 19.38
CA ARG A 146 -12.84 30.69 20.58
C ARG A 146 -12.46 29.26 21.00
N VAL A 147 -11.19 28.89 21.10
CA VAL A 147 -10.09 29.52 21.86
C VAL A 147 -8.76 29.13 21.17
N SER A 148 -8.04 30.08 20.55
CA SER A 148 -6.72 30.61 20.98
C SER A 148 -5.77 29.61 21.65
N GLY A 149 -4.65 29.27 20.99
CA GLY A 149 -3.43 28.77 21.67
C GLY A 149 -2.58 29.95 22.17
N PRO A 150 -1.26 29.77 22.36
CA PRO A 150 -0.50 28.64 22.90
C PRO A 150 -0.06 28.94 24.36
N ASP A 151 0.58 27.99 25.06
CA ASP A 151 1.76 28.22 25.94
C ASP A 151 2.04 27.04 26.89
N SER A 152 3.34 26.72 26.97
CA SER A 152 4.09 26.13 28.08
C SER A 152 4.19 24.59 28.24
N LEU A 153 5.46 24.15 28.11
CA LEU A 153 6.13 22.88 28.43
C LEU A 153 6.14 21.78 27.36
#